data_AF-A0A423SQA2-F1
#
_entry.id   AF-A0A423SQA2-F1
#
_cell.length_a   1.000
_cell.length_b   1.000
_cell.length_c   1.000
_cell.angle_alpha   90.00
_cell.angle_beta   90.00
_cell.angle_gamma   90.00
#
_symmetry.space_group_name_H-M   'P 1'
#
loop_
_entity.id
_entity.type
_entity.pdbx_description
1 polymer ?
#
loop_
_entity_poly.entity_id
_entity_poly.type
_entity_poly.pdbx_seq_one_letter_code
_entity_poly.pdbx_strand_id
1 'polypeptide(L)'
;MTRGTRQQLICQKTRGRERESSFKVNFSFIIVTMGLKSCVFLLVVVLGLSQGGTNIEEDQYGVRYATDCEVCKLVMKELGEKLQSKDSSGVIETGYNIDASKKKTKYNKSELRLVETLEEVCSGMLDYRIHKEREDSTRWAKKMSQTFQTLHNLVNKGVKVDLGIPMELWDEPSAEVTHLKTQCEQFIEDHEDAISSWYFGDQTKSLQSTVCKKTLKEKKCLSEPYGEDITAEEQAKEKAEDKKKQKGDRSKTRKNEL
;
A
#
# COMPACT_ATOMS: atom_id res chain seq x y z
N MET A 1 -92.38 -17.41 26.13
CA MET A 1 -93.60 -17.26 25.31
C MET A 1 -93.30 -17.62 23.85
N THR A 2 -94.33 -18.04 23.09
CA THR A 2 -94.51 -17.94 21.60
C THR A 2 -93.29 -18.24 20.69
N ARG A 3 -93.25 -19.33 19.90
CA ARG A 3 -93.99 -19.55 18.61
C ARG A 3 -93.88 -18.35 17.64
N GLY A 4 -93.46 -18.46 16.38
CA GLY A 4 -92.97 -19.62 15.59
C GLY A 4 -93.13 -19.38 14.06
N THR A 5 -92.80 -20.39 13.23
CA THR A 5 -93.12 -20.53 11.77
C THR A 5 -92.51 -19.49 10.79
N ARG A 6 -92.24 -19.76 9.50
CA ARG A 6 -92.59 -20.84 8.52
C ARG A 6 -91.38 -21.05 7.54
N GLN A 7 -90.99 -22.28 7.20
CA GLN A 7 -91.25 -22.99 5.92
C GLN A 7 -90.97 -22.16 4.64
N GLN A 8 -89.93 -22.49 3.85
CA GLN A 8 -89.80 -23.58 2.85
C GLN A 8 -90.44 -23.26 1.48
N LEU A 9 -89.66 -23.46 0.40
CA LEU A 9 -89.94 -24.18 -0.87
C LEU A 9 -88.77 -23.88 -1.84
N ILE A 10 -88.37 -24.65 -2.87
CA ILE A 10 -88.34 -26.08 -3.24
C ILE A 10 -87.51 -26.14 -4.56
N CYS A 11 -86.76 -27.24 -4.77
CA CYS A 11 -86.15 -27.79 -6.01
C CYS A 11 -85.97 -26.97 -7.31
N GLN A 12 -84.80 -27.14 -7.96
CA GLN A 12 -84.54 -27.71 -9.32
C GLN A 12 -82.98 -27.70 -9.60
N LYS A 13 -82.37 -28.35 -10.62
CA LYS A 13 -82.55 -29.70 -11.22
C LYS A 13 -81.37 -30.09 -12.16
N THR A 14 -80.73 -31.25 -11.92
CA THR A 14 -79.89 -32.11 -12.82
C THR A 14 -78.55 -31.65 -13.47
N ARG A 15 -77.61 -32.62 -13.43
CA ARG A 15 -76.57 -33.03 -14.43
C ARG A 15 -75.39 -32.09 -14.73
N GLY A 16 -74.18 -32.59 -14.39
CA GLY A 16 -72.90 -31.97 -14.71
C GLY A 16 -72.27 -32.37 -16.05
N ARG A 17 -71.04 -31.88 -16.29
CA ARG A 17 -69.84 -32.60 -16.83
C ARG A 17 -68.75 -31.61 -17.32
N GLU A 18 -67.49 -31.92 -16.97
CA GLU A 18 -66.20 -31.58 -17.64
C GLU A 18 -65.40 -30.26 -17.45
N ARG A 19 -64.06 -30.48 -17.50
CA ARG A 19 -62.90 -29.60 -17.75
C ARG A 19 -62.21 -28.79 -16.62
N GLU A 20 -61.20 -29.43 -16.05
CA GLU A 20 -59.75 -29.08 -16.12
C GLU A 20 -59.17 -27.74 -15.61
N SER A 21 -58.33 -27.87 -14.57
CA SER A 21 -56.88 -27.60 -14.62
C SER A 21 -56.32 -26.22 -15.06
N SER A 22 -56.14 -25.28 -14.11
CA SER A 22 -54.91 -24.43 -13.93
C SER A 22 -55.13 -23.18 -13.05
N PHE A 23 -54.70 -23.16 -11.77
CA PHE A 23 -54.59 -21.89 -11.01
C PHE A 23 -53.74 -21.88 -9.70
N LYS A 24 -52.79 -22.81 -9.46
CA LYS A 24 -52.11 -22.92 -8.13
C LYS A 24 -50.58 -22.84 -8.09
N VAL A 25 -49.89 -22.56 -9.19
CA VAL A 25 -48.41 -22.65 -9.23
C VAL A 25 -47.70 -21.29 -9.03
N ASN A 26 -48.39 -20.15 -9.20
CA ASN A 26 -47.73 -18.84 -9.29
C ASN A 26 -47.45 -18.11 -7.97
N PHE A 27 -48.01 -18.52 -6.82
CA PHE A 27 -47.88 -17.75 -5.57
C PHE A 27 -46.59 -18.07 -4.79
N SER A 28 -46.16 -19.33 -4.72
CA SER A 28 -44.95 -19.71 -3.97
C SER A 28 -43.64 -19.33 -4.66
N PHE A 29 -43.62 -19.24 -6.00
CA PHE A 29 -42.38 -18.97 -6.76
C PHE A 29 -41.90 -17.51 -6.62
N ILE A 30 -42.83 -16.57 -6.40
CA ILE A 30 -42.51 -15.14 -6.24
C ILE A 30 -41.79 -14.89 -4.91
N ILE A 31 -42.23 -15.54 -3.83
CA ILE A 31 -41.67 -15.33 -2.48
C ILE A 31 -40.20 -15.82 -2.41
N VAL A 32 -39.91 -17.00 -2.98
CA VAL A 32 -38.55 -17.57 -3.00
C VAL A 32 -37.60 -16.74 -3.87
N THR A 33 -38.07 -16.24 -5.02
CA THR A 33 -37.23 -15.42 -5.92
C THR A 33 -36.99 -14.00 -5.39
N MET A 34 -37.89 -13.43 -4.59
CA MET A 34 -37.66 -12.16 -3.90
C MET A 34 -36.65 -12.29 -2.75
N GLY A 35 -36.74 -13.36 -1.94
CA GLY A 35 -35.78 -13.61 -0.86
C GLY A 35 -34.34 -13.77 -1.37
N LEU A 36 -34.15 -14.57 -2.43
CA LEU A 36 -32.83 -14.80 -3.01
C LEU A 36 -32.21 -13.51 -3.61
N LYS A 37 -33.02 -12.70 -4.30
CA LYS A 37 -32.59 -11.40 -4.84
C LYS A 37 -32.26 -10.39 -3.73
N SER A 38 -33.03 -10.37 -2.65
CA SER A 38 -32.76 -9.52 -1.49
C SER A 38 -31.44 -9.89 -0.82
N CYS A 39 -31.19 -11.18 -0.55
CA CYS A 39 -29.91 -11.64 -0.03
C CYS A 39 -28.74 -11.32 -0.96
N VAL A 40 -28.87 -11.54 -2.28
CA VAL A 40 -27.82 -11.18 -3.25
C VAL A 40 -27.57 -9.67 -3.27
N PHE A 41 -28.61 -8.83 -3.21
CA PHE A 41 -28.44 -7.38 -3.17
C PHE A 41 -27.76 -6.92 -1.88
N LEU A 42 -28.12 -7.51 -0.73
CA LEU A 42 -27.49 -7.21 0.56
C LEU A 42 -26.02 -7.68 0.59
N LEU A 43 -25.71 -8.85 0.00
CA LEU A 43 -24.35 -9.36 -0.13
C LEU A 43 -23.51 -8.51 -1.10
N VAL A 44 -24.10 -8.02 -2.20
CA VAL A 44 -23.46 -7.08 -3.14
C VAL A 44 -23.25 -5.69 -2.52
N VAL A 45 -24.16 -5.21 -1.66
CA VAL A 45 -23.96 -3.95 -0.92
C VAL A 45 -22.87 -4.11 0.16
N VAL A 46 -22.83 -5.22 0.89
CA VAL A 46 -21.77 -5.52 1.87
C VAL A 46 -20.41 -5.68 1.19
N LEU A 47 -20.34 -6.33 0.01
CA LEU A 47 -19.13 -6.38 -0.80
C LEU A 47 -18.77 -5.02 -1.42
N GLY A 48 -19.75 -4.23 -1.85
CA GLY A 48 -19.56 -2.91 -2.46
C GLY A 48 -18.98 -1.87 -1.49
N LEU A 49 -19.33 -1.96 -0.21
CA LEU A 49 -18.78 -1.09 0.84
C LEU A 49 -17.32 -1.42 1.22
N SER A 50 -16.73 -2.49 0.69
CA SER A 50 -15.32 -2.84 0.94
C SER A 50 -14.32 -2.09 0.05
N GLN A 51 -14.78 -1.39 -1.00
CA GLN A 51 -13.91 -0.62 -1.91
C GLN A 51 -13.82 0.86 -1.48
N GLY A 52 -13.41 1.04 -0.23
CA GLY A 52 -13.22 2.34 0.43
C GLY A 52 -12.06 2.28 1.40
N GLY A 53 -10.87 1.93 0.92
CA GLY A 53 -9.63 1.95 1.70
C GLY A 53 -9.15 3.37 1.98
N THR A 54 -9.90 4.12 2.78
CA THR A 54 -9.40 5.32 3.44
C THR A 54 -8.39 4.89 4.51
N ASN A 55 -7.16 5.41 4.48
CA ASN A 55 -6.18 5.14 5.53
C ASN A 55 -6.68 5.72 6.85
N ILE A 56 -7.27 4.88 7.70
CA ILE A 56 -7.84 5.26 9.01
C ILE A 56 -6.79 5.97 9.89
N GLU A 57 -5.51 5.68 9.68
CA GLU A 57 -4.39 6.29 10.39
C GLU A 57 -4.09 7.75 9.98
N GLU A 58 -4.31 8.12 8.70
CA GLU A 58 -4.05 9.49 8.23
C GLU A 58 -5.04 10.49 8.86
N ASP A 59 -6.32 10.13 8.91
CA ASP A 59 -7.40 10.97 9.45
C ASP A 59 -7.36 11.11 10.99
N GLN A 60 -6.76 10.16 11.71
CA GLN A 60 -6.65 10.20 13.18
C GLN A 60 -5.33 10.77 13.71
N TYR A 61 -4.22 10.53 13.03
CA TYR A 61 -2.88 10.85 13.57
C TYR A 61 -2.03 11.77 12.66
N GLY A 62 -2.41 11.99 11.40
CA GLY A 62 -1.66 12.88 10.48
C GLY A 62 -0.28 12.36 10.08
N VAL A 63 -0.05 11.05 10.26
CA VAL A 63 1.21 10.32 9.99
C VAL A 63 0.90 9.25 8.94
N ARG A 64 1.61 9.25 7.80
CA ARG A 64 1.47 8.24 6.74
C ARG A 64 2.74 7.40 6.62
N TYR A 65 2.73 6.22 7.21
CA TYR A 65 3.82 5.24 7.12
C TYR A 65 4.13 4.80 5.68
N ALA A 66 5.28 4.17 5.46
CA ALA A 66 5.60 3.57 4.17
C ALA A 66 4.75 2.33 3.92
N THR A 67 4.39 2.13 2.65
CA THR A 67 3.75 0.91 2.14
C THR A 67 4.79 -0.16 1.86
N ASP A 68 4.42 -1.45 1.89
CA ASP A 68 5.31 -2.59 1.55
C ASP A 68 6.08 -2.35 0.23
N CYS A 69 5.41 -1.72 -0.74
CA CYS A 69 6.00 -1.37 -2.03
C CYS A 69 7.14 -0.35 -1.88
N GLU A 70 6.89 0.75 -1.16
CA GLU A 70 7.88 1.78 -0.87
C GLU A 70 9.04 1.20 -0.06
N VAL A 71 8.76 0.40 0.98
CA VAL A 71 9.79 -0.30 1.79
C VAL A 71 10.68 -1.13 0.88
N CYS A 72 10.12 -2.06 0.10
CA CYS A 72 10.92 -2.91 -0.78
C CYS A 72 11.74 -2.10 -1.79
N LYS A 73 11.15 -1.03 -2.35
CA LYS A 73 11.86 -0.13 -3.29
C LYS A 73 13.07 0.53 -2.63
N LEU A 74 12.95 1.03 -1.40
CA LEU A 74 14.03 1.70 -0.68
C LEU A 74 15.08 0.71 -0.16
N VAL A 75 14.67 -0.40 0.45
CA VAL A 75 15.58 -1.45 0.95
C VAL A 75 16.45 -2.01 -0.17
N MET A 76 15.87 -2.27 -1.35
CA MET A 76 16.63 -2.80 -2.50
C MET A 76 17.55 -1.75 -3.14
N LYS A 77 17.28 -0.45 -2.99
CA LYS A 77 18.19 0.63 -3.37
C LYS A 77 19.40 0.67 -2.42
N GLU A 78 19.17 0.80 -1.12
CA GLU A 78 20.24 0.84 -0.11
C GLU A 78 21.11 -0.42 -0.15
N LEU A 79 20.52 -1.62 -0.24
CA LEU A 79 21.27 -2.87 -0.37
C LEU A 79 22.11 -2.91 -1.66
N GLY A 80 21.59 -2.40 -2.78
CA GLY A 80 22.34 -2.28 -4.03
C GLY A 80 23.53 -1.32 -3.93
N GLU A 81 23.36 -0.15 -3.29
CA GLU A 81 24.40 0.86 -3.08
C GLU A 81 25.48 0.37 -2.10
N LYS A 82 25.06 -0.22 -0.97
CA LYS A 82 25.97 -0.82 0.02
C LYS A 82 26.78 -1.98 -0.56
N LEU A 83 26.15 -2.88 -1.33
CA LEU A 83 26.89 -3.94 -2.02
C LEU A 83 27.91 -3.38 -3.02
N GLN A 84 27.57 -2.36 -3.82
CA GLN A 84 28.51 -1.77 -4.77
C GLN A 84 29.69 -1.06 -4.09
N SER A 85 29.44 -0.35 -2.98
CA SER A 85 30.49 0.36 -2.22
C SER A 85 31.46 -0.56 -1.47
N LYS A 86 31.00 -1.73 -1.00
CA LYS A 86 31.82 -2.71 -0.26
C LYS A 86 32.55 -3.75 -1.14
N ASP A 87 32.74 -3.51 -2.44
CA ASP A 87 33.40 -4.51 -3.31
C ASP A 87 34.91 -4.60 -3.06
N SER A 88 35.37 -5.65 -2.37
CA SER A 88 36.77 -5.83 -1.99
C SER A 88 37.34 -7.18 -2.45
N SER A 89 38.53 -7.16 -3.05
CA SER A 89 39.17 -8.36 -3.60
C SER A 89 39.72 -9.35 -2.55
N GLY A 90 39.40 -9.13 -1.26
CA GLY A 90 39.85 -9.95 -0.14
C GLY A 90 39.48 -11.42 -0.27
N VAL A 91 40.30 -12.28 0.33
CA VAL A 91 40.08 -13.73 0.39
C VAL A 91 40.00 -14.14 1.85
N ILE A 92 38.86 -14.72 2.23
CA ILE A 92 38.64 -15.31 3.55
C ILE A 92 39.18 -16.74 3.51
N GLU A 93 39.95 -17.11 4.52
CA GLU A 93 40.34 -18.51 4.78
C GLU A 93 39.44 -19.08 5.89
N THR A 94 38.61 -20.07 5.58
CA THR A 94 37.73 -20.72 6.55
C THR A 94 38.27 -22.11 6.90
N GLY A 95 38.51 -22.35 8.18
CA GLY A 95 38.95 -23.64 8.72
C GLY A 95 39.85 -23.49 9.95
N TYR A 96 39.53 -24.25 11.02
CA TYR A 96 40.25 -24.22 12.31
C TYR A 96 41.19 -25.42 12.52
N ASN A 97 41.19 -26.39 11.60
CA ASN A 97 41.99 -27.61 11.69
C ASN A 97 43.43 -27.35 11.21
N ILE A 98 44.41 -27.75 12.02
CA ILE A 98 45.85 -27.56 11.73
C ILE A 98 46.30 -28.43 10.54
N ASP A 99 45.75 -29.64 10.41
CA ASP A 99 46.18 -30.64 9.42
C ASP A 99 45.32 -30.69 8.13
N ALA A 100 44.28 -29.84 8.00
CA ALA A 100 43.38 -29.84 6.85
C ALA A 100 43.58 -28.60 5.96
N SER A 101 43.37 -28.76 4.65
CA SER A 101 43.48 -27.65 3.70
C SER A 101 42.37 -26.61 3.94
N LYS A 102 42.77 -25.38 4.28
CA LYS A 102 41.84 -24.27 4.49
C LYS A 102 41.07 -23.94 3.21
N LYS A 103 39.75 -23.79 3.31
CA LYS A 103 38.91 -23.37 2.17
C LYS A 103 39.11 -21.87 1.97
N LYS A 104 39.54 -21.47 0.77
CA LYS A 104 39.71 -20.06 0.40
C LYS A 104 38.51 -19.59 -0.41
N THR A 105 37.80 -18.57 0.07
CA THR A 105 36.62 -17.99 -0.59
C THR A 105 36.79 -16.49 -0.71
N LYS A 106 36.48 -15.92 -1.88
CA LYS A 106 36.53 -14.46 -2.07
C LYS A 106 35.47 -13.78 -1.20
N TYR A 107 35.83 -12.69 -0.53
CA TYR A 107 34.92 -11.85 0.26
C TYR A 107 33.67 -11.45 -0.54
N ASN A 108 33.84 -11.10 -1.81
CA ASN A 108 32.73 -10.77 -2.74
C ASN A 108 31.74 -11.91 -3.04
N LYS A 109 31.99 -13.13 -2.55
CA LYS A 109 31.06 -14.27 -2.65
C LYS A 109 30.88 -14.97 -1.30
N SER A 110 31.28 -14.32 -0.20
CA SER A 110 31.09 -14.86 1.14
C SER A 110 29.73 -14.45 1.69
N GLU A 111 29.18 -15.34 2.50
CA GLU A 111 28.01 -15.11 3.35
C GLU A 111 28.27 -14.00 4.36
N LEU A 112 29.49 -13.95 4.92
CA LEU A 112 29.93 -12.88 5.81
C LEU A 112 29.71 -11.47 5.23
N ARG A 113 30.11 -11.23 3.97
CA ARG A 113 29.86 -9.93 3.31
C ARG A 113 28.37 -9.62 3.22
N LEU A 114 27.52 -10.63 2.99
CA LEU A 114 26.08 -10.42 2.87
C LEU A 114 25.50 -10.00 4.22
N VAL A 115 25.79 -10.73 5.29
CA VAL A 115 25.33 -10.41 6.67
C VAL A 115 25.81 -9.02 7.12
N GLU A 116 27.12 -8.74 7.00
CA GLU A 116 27.71 -7.41 7.28
C GLU A 116 27.12 -6.27 6.43
N THR A 117 26.49 -6.59 5.31
CA THR A 117 25.81 -5.60 4.47
C THR A 117 24.36 -5.42 4.91
N LEU A 118 23.63 -6.50 5.20
CA LEU A 118 22.23 -6.47 5.62
C LEU A 118 22.05 -5.73 6.95
N GLU A 119 22.92 -5.96 7.93
CA GLU A 119 22.92 -5.24 9.22
C GLU A 119 23.07 -3.72 9.05
N GLU A 120 23.84 -3.27 8.04
CA GLU A 120 24.04 -1.83 7.78
C GLU A 120 22.92 -1.18 6.97
N VAL A 121 22.16 -1.93 6.15
CA VAL A 121 21.21 -1.35 5.19
C VAL A 121 20.14 -0.51 5.89
N CYS A 122 19.56 -1.00 6.99
CA CYS A 122 18.49 -0.28 7.66
C CYS A 122 18.97 0.94 8.46
N SER A 123 20.27 1.06 8.75
CA SER A 123 20.82 2.31 9.31
C SER A 123 20.68 3.49 8.33
N GLY A 124 20.83 3.24 7.03
CA GLY A 124 20.67 4.26 5.97
C GLY A 124 19.23 4.73 5.73
N MET A 125 18.22 4.07 6.33
CA MET A 125 16.83 4.52 6.24
C MET A 125 16.61 5.84 6.99
N LEU A 126 17.43 6.15 8.00
CA LEU A 126 17.35 7.40 8.76
C LEU A 126 17.80 8.64 7.97
N ASP A 127 18.56 8.46 6.87
CA ASP A 127 18.95 9.56 5.99
C ASP A 127 17.78 10.06 5.12
N TYR A 128 16.71 9.26 4.98
CA TYR A 128 15.53 9.64 4.19
C TYR A 128 14.66 10.64 4.94
N ARG A 129 14.03 11.54 4.18
CA ARG A 129 13.07 12.52 4.66
C ARG A 129 11.77 12.40 3.87
N ILE A 130 10.66 12.73 4.53
CA ILE A 130 9.33 12.72 3.94
C ILE A 130 8.96 14.07 3.31
N HIS A 131 8.71 14.05 2.02
CA HIS A 131 8.13 15.16 1.25
C HIS A 131 6.60 15.06 1.33
N LYS A 132 6.00 15.67 2.37
CA LYS A 132 4.53 15.69 2.55
C LYS A 132 3.78 16.39 1.40
N GLU A 133 4.50 17.09 0.51
CA GLU A 133 3.98 17.67 -0.73
C GLU A 133 3.81 16.67 -1.90
N ARG A 134 4.18 15.39 -1.73
CA ARG A 134 4.10 14.33 -2.75
C ARG A 134 3.28 13.13 -2.25
N GLU A 135 2.41 12.57 -3.10
CA GLU A 135 1.54 11.44 -2.73
C GLU A 135 2.11 10.08 -3.14
N ASP A 136 2.96 10.07 -4.15
CA ASP A 136 3.61 8.92 -4.79
C ASP A 136 4.90 8.50 -4.04
N SER A 137 5.54 7.40 -4.48
CA SER A 137 6.70 6.85 -3.76
C SER A 137 7.94 7.74 -3.80
N THR A 138 7.97 8.76 -4.67
CA THR A 138 9.03 9.77 -4.66
C THR A 138 8.95 10.73 -3.46
N ARG A 139 7.94 10.60 -2.59
CA ARG A 139 7.86 11.29 -1.30
C ARG A 139 9.04 10.98 -0.37
N TRP A 140 9.72 9.86 -0.58
CA TRP A 140 10.93 9.48 0.15
C TRP A 140 12.16 9.96 -0.61
N ALA A 141 12.95 10.87 -0.01
CA ALA A 141 14.24 11.28 -0.54
C ALA A 141 15.21 11.69 0.57
N LYS A 142 16.52 11.51 0.38
CA LYS A 142 17.57 11.98 1.31
C LYS A 142 17.75 13.52 1.35
N LYS A 143 17.05 14.27 0.49
CA LYS A 143 17.11 15.75 0.41
C LYS A 143 16.03 16.37 1.31
N MET A 144 16.22 17.61 1.77
CA MET A 144 15.18 18.33 2.51
C MET A 144 13.91 18.55 1.67
N SER A 145 12.73 18.47 2.30
CA SER A 145 11.44 18.78 1.65
C SER A 145 11.29 20.26 1.30
N GLN A 146 10.45 20.60 0.31
CA GLN A 146 10.32 21.97 -0.16
C GLN A 146 9.77 22.91 0.93
N THR A 147 8.86 22.40 1.75
CA THR A 147 8.32 23.10 2.94
C THR A 147 9.43 23.41 3.94
N PHE A 148 10.27 22.42 4.25
CA PHE A 148 11.33 22.55 5.24
C PHE A 148 12.48 23.45 4.77
N GLN A 149 12.87 23.35 3.49
CA GLN A 149 13.78 24.32 2.85
C GLN A 149 13.23 25.75 2.95
N THR A 150 11.91 25.94 2.79
CA THR A 150 11.28 27.27 2.90
C THR A 150 11.32 27.78 4.33
N LEU A 151 11.08 26.93 5.32
CA LEU A 151 11.17 27.27 6.75
C LEU A 151 12.59 27.71 7.14
N HIS A 152 13.62 26.93 6.80
CA HIS A 152 15.02 27.33 7.02
C HIS A 152 15.37 28.64 6.31
N ASN A 153 14.90 28.85 5.08
CA ASN A 153 15.13 30.10 4.36
C ASN A 153 14.46 31.33 5.00
N LEU A 154 13.37 31.17 5.75
CA LEU A 154 12.74 32.24 6.52
C LEU A 154 13.56 32.56 7.77
N VAL A 155 13.97 31.52 8.51
CA VAL A 155 14.83 31.65 9.70
C VAL A 155 16.18 32.31 9.35
N ASN A 156 16.82 31.86 8.26
CA ASN A 156 18.07 32.43 7.74
C ASN A 156 17.94 33.91 7.33
N LYS A 157 16.72 34.38 7.03
CA LYS A 157 16.42 35.81 6.73
C LYS A 157 16.07 36.61 7.99
N GLY A 158 16.19 36.03 9.18
CA GLY A 158 15.88 36.68 10.46
C GLY A 158 14.39 36.69 10.81
N VAL A 159 13.54 35.97 10.09
CA VAL A 159 12.13 35.79 10.47
C VAL A 159 12.05 34.80 11.61
N LYS A 160 11.46 35.21 12.75
CA LYS A 160 11.18 34.31 13.87
C LYS A 160 10.05 33.34 13.48
N VAL A 161 10.43 32.14 13.05
CA VAL A 161 9.50 31.02 12.88
C VAL A 161 9.55 30.19 14.16
N ASP A 162 8.56 30.37 15.02
CA ASP A 162 8.41 29.56 16.22
C ASP A 162 7.55 28.33 15.90
N LEU A 163 8.19 27.15 15.84
CA LEU A 163 7.52 25.86 15.68
C LEU A 163 7.25 25.18 17.04
N GLY A 164 7.59 25.82 18.17
CA GLY A 164 7.57 25.19 19.50
C GLY A 164 8.67 24.15 19.71
N ILE A 165 9.58 23.98 18.74
CA ILE A 165 10.67 22.99 18.72
C ILE A 165 11.99 23.75 18.50
N PRO A 166 13.04 23.52 19.31
CA PRO A 166 14.35 24.15 19.11
C PRO A 166 15.01 23.68 17.81
N MET A 167 15.78 24.56 17.16
CA MET A 167 16.40 24.29 15.84
C MET A 167 17.30 23.05 15.81
N GLU A 168 17.89 22.67 16.95
CA GLU A 168 18.73 21.48 17.09
C GLU A 168 17.98 20.16 16.80
N LEU A 169 16.65 20.15 16.99
CA LEU A 169 15.79 18.99 16.74
C LEU A 169 15.05 19.06 15.38
N TRP A 170 15.28 20.11 14.58
CA TRP A 170 14.60 20.24 13.27
C TRP A 170 15.10 19.20 12.25
N ASP A 171 16.33 18.72 12.41
CA ASP A 171 16.95 17.70 11.56
C ASP A 171 16.80 16.26 12.10
N GLU A 172 16.05 16.07 13.19
CA GLU A 172 15.74 14.74 13.74
C GLU A 172 14.80 13.95 12.79
N PRO A 173 15.01 12.63 12.58
CA PRO A 173 14.12 11.82 11.75
C PRO A 173 12.69 11.81 12.29
N SER A 174 11.70 11.96 11.42
CA SER A 174 10.30 11.96 11.82
C SER A 174 9.82 10.56 12.23
N ALA A 175 8.61 10.48 12.82
CA ALA A 175 7.99 9.20 13.17
C ALA A 175 7.83 8.27 11.94
N GLU A 176 7.50 8.82 10.77
CA GLU A 176 7.44 8.09 9.51
C GLU A 176 8.80 7.47 9.13
N VAL A 177 9.89 8.23 9.27
CA VAL A 177 11.27 7.80 8.94
C VAL A 177 11.77 6.75 9.95
N THR A 178 11.51 6.97 11.24
CA THR A 178 11.88 6.03 12.31
C THR A 178 11.14 4.70 12.14
N HIS A 179 9.86 4.75 11.77
CA HIS A 179 9.09 3.54 11.47
C HIS A 179 9.54 2.86 10.17
N LEU A 180 9.94 3.61 9.13
CA LEU A 180 10.56 3.06 7.92
C LEU A 180 11.82 2.23 8.22
N LYS A 181 12.65 2.63 9.21
CA LYS A 181 13.78 1.81 9.68
C LYS A 181 13.30 0.47 10.25
N THR A 182 12.30 0.46 11.13
CA THR A 182 11.73 -0.79 11.68
C THR A 182 11.09 -1.66 10.59
N GLN A 183 10.40 -1.06 9.63
CA GLN A 183 9.88 -1.79 8.46
C GLN A 183 11.00 -2.37 7.58
N CYS A 184 12.14 -1.70 7.45
CA CYS A 184 13.32 -2.24 6.78
C CYS A 184 13.89 -3.45 7.52
N GLU A 185 14.04 -3.36 8.85
CA GLU A 185 14.57 -4.44 9.69
C GLU A 185 13.70 -5.70 9.53
N GLN A 186 12.38 -5.55 9.70
CA GLN A 186 11.41 -6.62 9.47
C GLN A 186 11.42 -7.14 8.01
N PHE A 187 11.51 -6.26 7.01
CA PHE A 187 11.54 -6.66 5.60
C PHE A 187 12.77 -7.52 5.28
N ILE A 188 13.93 -7.23 5.88
CA ILE A 188 15.14 -8.05 5.69
C ILE A 188 14.94 -9.42 6.35
N GLU A 189 14.42 -9.48 7.57
CA GLU A 189 14.13 -10.73 8.28
C GLU A 189 13.14 -11.61 7.49
N ASP A 190 12.01 -11.06 7.05
CA ASP A 190 10.96 -11.78 6.32
C ASP A 190 11.42 -12.27 4.92
N HIS A 191 12.50 -11.72 4.35
CA HIS A 191 12.92 -11.95 2.96
C HIS A 191 14.40 -12.31 2.78
N GLU A 192 15.11 -12.68 3.84
CA GLU A 192 16.53 -13.09 3.81
C GLU A 192 16.77 -14.18 2.75
N ASP A 193 15.94 -15.23 2.72
CA ASP A 193 16.03 -16.32 1.74
C ASP A 193 16.00 -15.82 0.27
N ALA A 194 15.14 -14.84 -0.02
CA ALA A 194 15.00 -14.29 -1.36
C ALA A 194 16.21 -13.44 -1.77
N ILE A 195 16.78 -12.71 -0.81
CA ILE A 195 17.99 -11.89 -0.98
C ILE A 195 19.22 -12.80 -1.15
N SER A 196 19.40 -13.78 -0.26
CA SER A 196 20.47 -14.78 -0.31
C SER A 196 20.44 -15.60 -1.60
N SER A 197 19.26 -16.04 -2.03
CA SER A 197 19.07 -16.75 -3.31
C SER A 197 19.50 -15.91 -4.52
N TRP A 198 19.25 -14.60 -4.51
CA TRP A 198 19.75 -13.69 -5.54
C TRP A 198 21.26 -13.48 -5.44
N TYR A 199 21.79 -13.25 -4.23
CA TYR A 199 23.20 -12.93 -4.00
C TYR A 199 24.15 -14.07 -4.39
N PHE A 200 23.83 -15.32 -4.01
CA PHE A 200 24.62 -16.50 -4.38
C PHE A 200 24.30 -17.05 -5.78
N GLY A 201 23.22 -16.55 -6.40
CA GLY A 201 22.75 -16.96 -7.72
C GLY A 201 23.33 -16.12 -8.86
N ASP A 202 22.45 -15.76 -9.79
CA ASP A 202 22.78 -14.99 -10.99
C ASP A 202 22.43 -13.51 -10.80
N GLN A 203 23.45 -12.71 -10.48
CA GLN A 203 23.35 -11.27 -10.23
C GLN A 203 23.12 -10.43 -11.51
N THR A 204 23.01 -11.03 -12.71
CA THR A 204 22.67 -10.27 -13.94
C THR A 204 21.25 -9.69 -13.90
N LYS A 205 20.35 -10.27 -13.11
CA LYS A 205 18.99 -9.76 -12.87
C LYS A 205 19.03 -8.70 -11.78
N SER A 206 18.31 -7.60 -11.94
CA SER A 206 18.29 -6.56 -10.89
C SER A 206 17.65 -7.09 -9.59
N LEU A 207 18.32 -6.82 -8.47
CA LEU A 207 17.93 -7.18 -7.11
C LEU A 207 16.45 -6.82 -6.83
N GLN A 208 16.09 -5.54 -7.03
CA GLN A 208 14.73 -5.02 -6.87
C GLN A 208 13.69 -5.80 -7.70
N SER A 209 14.04 -6.20 -8.93
CA SER A 209 13.09 -6.98 -9.76
C SER A 209 12.97 -8.44 -9.32
N THR A 210 13.97 -8.99 -8.64
CA THR A 210 13.99 -10.40 -8.22
C THR A 210 13.28 -10.58 -6.87
N VAL A 211 13.47 -9.64 -5.94
CA VAL A 211 12.85 -9.67 -4.60
C VAL A 211 11.46 -9.03 -4.66
N CYS A 212 11.34 -7.73 -4.95
CA CYS A 212 10.05 -7.02 -4.87
C CYS A 212 8.96 -7.59 -5.79
N LYS A 213 9.29 -8.10 -6.98
CA LYS A 213 8.26 -8.69 -7.87
C LYS A 213 7.73 -10.03 -7.37
N LYS A 214 8.44 -10.75 -6.50
CA LYS A 214 7.99 -11.99 -5.86
C LYS A 214 7.20 -11.71 -4.59
N THR A 215 7.70 -10.80 -3.76
CA THR A 215 7.12 -10.45 -2.46
C THR A 215 5.83 -9.64 -2.58
N LEU A 216 5.81 -8.61 -3.42
CA LEU A 216 4.74 -7.61 -3.37
C LEU A 216 3.47 -8.02 -4.13
N LYS A 217 2.33 -7.68 -3.54
CA LYS A 217 1.01 -7.69 -4.20
C LYS A 217 0.87 -6.52 -5.16
N GLU A 218 1.10 -5.31 -4.67
CA GLU A 218 1.06 -4.06 -5.45
C GLU A 218 2.45 -3.62 -5.89
N LYS A 219 2.59 -3.18 -7.16
CA LYS A 219 3.89 -2.95 -7.81
C LYS A 219 4.03 -1.56 -8.42
N LYS A 220 3.05 -0.67 -8.22
CA LYS A 220 2.98 0.67 -8.83
C LYS A 220 4.21 1.52 -8.52
N CYS A 221 4.67 1.53 -7.27
CA CYS A 221 5.83 2.30 -6.85
C CYS A 221 7.13 1.90 -7.59
N LEU A 222 7.25 0.65 -8.05
CA LEU A 222 8.47 0.13 -8.68
C LEU A 222 8.74 0.73 -10.07
N SER A 223 7.72 1.32 -10.70
CA SER A 223 7.84 2.06 -11.97
C SER A 223 8.04 3.56 -11.80
N GLU A 224 7.81 4.10 -10.60
CA GLU A 224 8.06 5.51 -10.27
C GLU A 224 9.57 5.72 -10.03
N PRO A 225 10.15 6.91 -10.33
CA PRO A 225 11.56 7.20 -10.06
C PRO A 225 11.87 7.24 -8.55
N TYR A 226 13.13 7.41 -8.15
CA TYR A 226 13.45 7.72 -6.76
C TYR A 226 13.34 9.22 -6.49
N GLY A 227 13.05 9.61 -5.24
CA GLY A 227 12.80 11.00 -4.88
C GLY A 227 14.01 11.94 -5.07
N GLU A 228 15.23 11.40 -5.10
CA GLU A 228 16.45 12.15 -5.41
C GLU A 228 16.62 12.49 -6.89
N ASP A 229 16.05 11.65 -7.78
CA ASP A 229 16.27 11.67 -9.23
C ASP A 229 15.36 12.68 -9.94
N ILE A 230 14.25 13.08 -9.30
CA ILE A 230 13.28 14.00 -9.93
C ILE A 230 13.93 15.35 -10.22
N THR A 231 14.09 15.66 -11.49
CA THR A 231 14.65 16.92 -11.96
C THR A 231 13.70 18.09 -11.65
N ALA A 232 14.23 19.31 -11.60
CA ALA A 232 13.41 20.52 -11.41
C ALA A 232 12.36 20.70 -12.52
N GLU A 233 12.61 20.16 -13.72
CA GLU A 233 11.69 20.19 -14.86
C GLU A 233 10.49 19.25 -14.69
N GLU A 234 10.70 18.07 -14.10
CA GLU A 234 9.62 17.11 -13.80
C GLU A 234 8.73 17.62 -12.67
N GLN A 235 9.34 18.16 -11.60
CA GLN A 235 8.62 18.83 -10.51
C GLN A 235 7.81 20.04 -11.01
N ALA A 236 8.23 20.70 -12.09
CA ALA A 236 7.49 21.79 -12.70
C ALA A 236 6.30 21.31 -13.56
N LYS A 237 6.42 20.15 -14.23
CA LYS A 237 5.33 19.53 -15.01
C LYS A 237 4.22 19.02 -14.09
N GLU A 238 4.57 18.30 -13.03
CA GLU A 238 3.63 17.78 -12.04
C GLU A 238 2.81 18.90 -11.36
N LYS A 239 3.50 19.95 -10.89
CA LYS A 239 2.85 21.18 -10.38
C LYS A 239 1.98 21.91 -11.40
N ALA A 240 2.17 21.69 -12.71
CA ALA A 240 1.31 22.23 -13.76
C ALA A 240 0.07 21.34 -14.03
N GLU A 241 0.18 20.03 -13.82
CA GLU A 241 -0.96 19.10 -13.94
C GLU A 241 -1.92 19.21 -12.75
N ASP A 242 -1.42 19.29 -11.51
CA ASP A 242 -2.30 19.46 -10.35
C ASP A 242 -3.02 20.82 -10.34
N LYS A 243 -2.35 21.88 -10.80
CA LYS A 243 -3.01 23.19 -11.05
C LYS A 243 -4.10 23.11 -12.13
N LYS A 244 -4.05 22.14 -13.05
CA LYS A 244 -5.15 21.86 -14.00
C LYS A 244 -6.26 21.04 -13.32
N LYS A 245 -5.94 20.01 -12.54
CA LYS A 245 -6.93 19.21 -11.79
C LYS A 245 -7.75 20.09 -10.83
N GLN A 246 -7.12 20.90 -9.98
CA GLN A 246 -7.81 21.82 -9.06
C GLN A 246 -8.71 22.84 -9.79
N LYS A 247 -8.31 23.33 -10.97
CA LYS A 247 -9.18 24.20 -11.80
C LYS A 247 -10.37 23.45 -12.40
N GLY A 248 -10.20 22.18 -12.75
CA GLY A 248 -11.28 21.33 -13.25
C GLY A 248 -12.35 21.06 -12.18
N ASP A 249 -11.91 20.72 -10.97
CA ASP A 249 -12.82 20.35 -9.89
C ASP A 249 -13.63 21.55 -9.37
N ARG A 250 -12.95 22.69 -9.15
CA ARG A 250 -13.58 23.97 -8.77
C ARG A 250 -14.58 24.50 -9.84
N SER A 251 -14.51 24.00 -11.07
CA SER A 251 -15.46 24.28 -12.16
C SER A 251 -16.69 23.35 -12.14
N LYS A 252 -16.53 22.12 -11.64
CA LYS A 252 -17.65 21.17 -11.43
C LYS A 252 -18.49 21.54 -10.20
N THR A 253 -17.87 21.83 -9.05
CA THR A 253 -18.60 22.23 -7.84
C THR A 253 -19.56 23.40 -8.11
N ARG A 254 -19.06 24.41 -8.84
CA ARG A 254 -19.80 25.63 -9.18
C ARG A 254 -20.95 25.44 -10.20
N LYS A 255 -21.16 24.23 -10.72
CA LYS A 255 -22.29 23.87 -11.58
C LYS A 255 -23.36 23.01 -10.88
N ASN A 256 -23.10 22.56 -9.66
CA ASN A 256 -24.04 21.77 -8.86
C ASN A 256 -24.74 22.61 -7.76
N GLU A 257 -24.44 23.91 -7.67
CA GLU A 257 -25.03 24.89 -6.74
C GLU A 257 -25.97 25.89 -7.45
N LEU A 258 -26.43 25.55 -8.66
CA LEU A 258 -27.31 26.34 -9.54
C LEU A 258 -28.42 25.45 -10.12
#